data_AF-A0A6A3A1I0-F1
#
_entry.id   AF-A0A6A3A1I0-F1
#
_cell.length_a   1.000
_cell.length_b   1.000
_cell.length_c   1.000
_cell.angle_alpha   90.00
_cell.angle_beta   90.00
_cell.angle_gamma   90.00
#
_symmetry.space_group_name_H-M   'P 1'
#
loop_
_entity.id
_entity.type
_entity.pdbx_description
1 polymer ?
#
loop_
_entity_poly.entity_id
_entity_poly.type
_entity_poly.pdbx_seq_one_letter_code
_entity_poly.pdbx_strand_id
1 'polypeptide(L)'
;MAGTEVVAVYGNGAMTETHTKSPFSVKVGLALQGGVIMDVVTPGQARIAEEAGACSIMALERVPADIRAQGGVARMSDPQLIK
;
A
#
# COMPACT_ATOMS: atom_id res chain seq x y z
N MET A 1 -31.66 -7.12 -2.94
CA MET A 1 -30.34 -7.77 -3.14
C MET A 1 -29.91 -7.46 -4.56
N ALA A 2 -28.85 -6.72 -4.88
CA ALA A 2 -27.61 -6.47 -4.18
C ALA A 2 -27.19 -4.99 -4.37
N GLY A 3 -27.02 -4.27 -3.26
CA GLY A 3 -26.33 -2.99 -3.24
C GLY A 3 -24.83 -3.26 -3.26
N THR A 4 -24.15 -2.90 -4.36
CA THR A 4 -22.70 -2.84 -4.39
C THR A 4 -22.28 -1.43 -3.99
N GLU A 5 -22.31 -1.19 -2.68
CA GLU A 5 -21.82 0.03 -2.05
C GLU A 5 -20.31 -0.10 -1.86
N VAL A 6 -19.54 0.44 -2.81
CA VAL A 6 -18.20 0.95 -2.50
C VAL A 6 -18.32 2.45 -2.37
N VAL A 7 -18.60 2.90 -1.15
CA VAL A 7 -18.65 4.31 -0.78
C VAL A 7 -17.24 4.75 -0.38
N ALA A 8 -16.59 5.56 -1.23
CA ALA A 8 -15.42 6.32 -0.83
C ALA A 8 -15.89 7.66 -0.22
N VAL A 9 -15.92 7.75 1.11
CA VAL A 9 -16.25 9.00 1.80
C VAL A 9 -14.99 9.87 1.89
N TYR A 10 -14.86 10.87 1.02
CA TYR A 10 -14.04 12.06 1.26
C TYR A 10 -14.89 13.30 0.94
N GLY A 11 -15.39 13.97 1.99
CA GLY A 11 -16.03 15.29 1.91
C GLY A 11 -17.47 15.32 1.40
N ASN A 12 -18.42 15.44 2.34
CA ASN A 12 -19.79 16.00 2.29
C ASN A 12 -20.62 16.14 0.98
N GLY A 13 -20.37 15.39 -0.08
CA GLY A 13 -21.18 15.40 -1.30
C GLY A 13 -21.18 14.04 -1.98
N ALA A 14 -22.31 13.33 -1.90
CA ALA A 14 -22.51 12.09 -2.64
C ALA A 14 -22.73 12.40 -4.12
N MET A 15 -21.71 12.18 -4.96
CA MET A 15 -21.85 12.20 -6.41
C MET A 15 -22.18 10.77 -6.89
N THR A 16 -23.41 10.55 -7.36
CA THR A 16 -23.84 9.28 -7.94
C THR A 16 -23.54 9.30 -9.44
N GLU A 17 -22.39 8.75 -9.85
CA GLU A 17 -22.07 8.56 -11.27
C GLU A 17 -22.76 7.29 -11.80
N THR A 18 -23.64 7.50 -12.77
CA THR A 18 -24.38 6.44 -13.47
C THR A 18 -23.49 5.84 -14.57
N HIS A 19 -23.19 4.55 -14.45
CA HIS A 19 -22.87 3.66 -15.56
C HIS A 19 -21.60 3.95 -16.39
N THR A 20 -20.42 3.56 -15.88
CA THR A 20 -19.27 2.95 -16.61
C THR A 20 -18.30 2.40 -15.54
N LYS A 21 -17.76 1.18 -15.68
CA LYS A 21 -16.72 0.65 -14.75
C LYS A 21 -15.44 1.48 -14.89
N SER A 22 -15.35 2.59 -14.15
CA SER A 22 -14.16 3.43 -14.14
C SER A 22 -12.96 2.64 -13.58
N PRO A 23 -11.78 2.66 -14.21
CA PRO A 23 -10.57 2.06 -13.66
C PRO A 23 -10.21 2.58 -12.26
N PHE A 24 -10.73 3.76 -11.89
CA PHE A 24 -10.54 4.35 -10.58
C PHE A 24 -11.24 3.56 -9.46
N SER A 25 -12.48 3.12 -9.65
CA SER A 25 -13.20 2.40 -8.59
C SER A 25 -12.56 1.05 -8.27
N VAL A 26 -11.96 0.40 -9.28
CA VAL A 26 -11.16 -0.82 -9.09
C VAL A 26 -9.95 -0.54 -8.21
N LYS A 27 -9.21 0.55 -8.46
CA LYS A 27 -8.03 0.93 -7.66
C LYS A 27 -8.40 1.23 -6.20
N VAL A 28 -9.51 1.93 -5.99
CA VAL A 28 -10.01 2.24 -4.64
C VAL A 28 -10.42 0.96 -3.91
N GLY A 29 -11.07 0.02 -4.59
CA GLY A 29 -11.45 -1.28 -4.01
C GLY A 29 -10.27 -2.19 -3.65
N LEU A 30 -9.10 -1.98 -4.26
CA LEU A 30 -7.86 -2.71 -3.97
C LEU A 30 -7.05 -2.11 -2.80
N ALA A 31 -7.45 -0.96 -2.26
CA ALA A 31 -6.77 -0.36 -1.12
C ALA A 31 -7.05 -1.16 0.16
N LEU A 32 -5.98 -1.46 0.91
CA LEU A 32 -6.06 -2.24 2.14
C LEU A 32 -6.63 -1.39 3.29
N GLN A 33 -7.53 -1.97 4.10
CA GLN A 33 -8.14 -1.31 5.26
C GLN A 33 -7.79 -2.05 6.55
N GLY A 34 -7.48 -1.31 7.61
CA GLY A 34 -7.35 -1.86 8.97
C GLY A 34 -6.13 -2.74 9.24
N GLY A 35 -5.09 -2.71 8.39
CA GLY A 35 -3.87 -3.51 8.54
C GLY A 35 -2.60 -2.66 8.71
N VAL A 36 -1.49 -3.33 9.00
CA VAL A 36 -0.15 -2.72 9.06
C VAL A 36 0.62 -3.06 7.78
N ILE A 37 1.34 -2.07 7.23
CA ILE A 37 2.30 -2.24 6.14
C ILE A 37 3.70 -2.05 6.73
N MET A 38 4.59 -3.05 6.57
CA MET A 38 5.93 -3.02 7.19
C MET A 38 7.05 -2.80 6.18
N ASP A 39 7.99 -1.93 6.50
CA ASP A 39 9.25 -1.77 5.77
C ASP A 39 10.16 -3.00 5.98
N VAL A 40 10.63 -3.62 4.90
CA VAL A 40 11.51 -4.81 4.94
C VAL A 40 12.68 -4.67 3.98
N VAL A 41 13.88 -5.05 4.43
CA VAL A 41 15.12 -4.98 3.64
C VAL A 41 15.69 -6.33 3.22
N THR A 42 15.10 -7.43 3.70
CA THR A 42 15.52 -8.78 3.34
C THR A 42 14.33 -9.73 3.20
N PRO A 43 14.45 -10.83 2.44
CA PRO A 43 13.42 -11.87 2.35
C PRO A 43 13.07 -12.50 3.71
N GLY A 44 14.04 -12.59 4.63
CA GLY A 44 13.81 -13.11 5.98
C GLY A 44 12.89 -12.18 6.79
N GLN A 45 13.11 -10.87 6.73
CA GLN A 45 12.22 -9.89 7.36
C GLN A 45 10.82 -9.91 6.75
N ALA A 46 10.70 -10.11 5.44
CA ALA A 46 9.40 -10.24 4.77
C ALA A 46 8.57 -11.40 5.34
N ARG A 47 9.20 -12.56 5.57
CA ARG A 47 8.54 -13.72 6.21
C ARG A 47 8.13 -13.41 7.66
N ILE A 48 9.00 -12.78 8.43
CA ILE A 48 8.68 -12.38 9.82
C ILE A 48 7.50 -11.39 9.84
N ALA A 49 7.46 -10.44 8.91
CA ALA A 49 6.36 -9.48 8.79
C ALA A 49 5.02 -10.17 8.45
N GLU A 50 5.05 -11.13 7.52
CA GLU A 50 3.88 -11.96 7.19
C GLU A 50 3.39 -12.76 8.41
N GLU A 51 4.30 -13.45 9.10
CA GLU A 51 3.99 -14.21 10.33
C GLU A 51 3.47 -13.32 11.47
N ALA A 52 3.93 -12.07 11.55
CA ALA A 52 3.47 -11.07 12.50
C ALA A 52 2.08 -10.49 12.16
N GLY A 53 1.49 -10.85 11.02
CA GLY A 53 0.17 -10.39 10.60
C GLY A 53 0.17 -9.06 9.83
N ALA A 54 1.30 -8.67 9.22
CA ALA A 54 1.31 -7.55 8.29
C ALA A 54 0.40 -7.85 7.09
N CYS A 55 -0.45 -6.88 6.73
CA CYS A 55 -1.36 -7.03 5.59
C CYS A 55 -0.63 -6.84 4.25
N SER A 56 0.47 -6.10 4.26
CA SER A 56 1.37 -5.93 3.13
C SER A 56 2.78 -5.55 3.62
N ILE A 57 3.75 -5.58 2.72
CA ILE A 57 5.14 -5.16 2.97
C ILE A 57 5.57 -4.07 1.98
N MET A 58 6.54 -3.27 2.40
CA MET A 58 7.27 -2.34 1.55
C MET A 58 8.70 -2.86 1.43
N ALA A 59 9.09 -3.31 0.23
CA ALA A 59 10.45 -3.80 -0.02
C ALA A 59 11.39 -2.64 -0.36
N LEU A 60 12.52 -2.56 0.35
CA LEU A 60 13.52 -1.50 0.19
C LEU A 60 14.94 -2.01 0.39
N GLU A 61 15.92 -1.32 -0.17
CA GLU A 61 17.34 -1.61 0.12
C GLU A 61 17.77 -1.16 1.51
N ARG A 62 17.23 -0.02 1.98
CA ARG A 62 17.60 0.63 3.25
C ARG A 62 16.44 1.43 3.81
N VAL A 63 16.25 1.36 5.12
CA VAL A 63 15.15 2.04 5.82
C VAL A 63 15.29 3.56 5.67
N PRO A 64 14.23 4.31 5.33
CA PRO A 64 14.33 5.76 5.12
C PRO A 64 14.90 6.53 6.32
N ALA A 65 14.63 6.05 7.53
CA ALA A 65 15.21 6.59 8.76
C ALA A 65 16.74 6.52 8.76
N ASP A 66 17.31 5.37 8.38
CA ASP A 66 18.75 5.16 8.33
C ASP A 66 19.40 6.02 7.25
N ILE A 67 18.76 6.16 6.08
CA ILE A 67 19.25 7.03 4.99
C ILE A 67 19.35 8.48 5.46
N ARG A 68 18.34 8.98 6.19
CA ARG A 68 18.33 10.34 6.74
C ARG A 68 19.38 10.54 7.82
N ALA A 69 19.56 9.57 8.70
CA ALA A 69 20.58 9.61 9.75
C ALA A 69 22.00 9.74 9.18
N GLN A 70 22.25 9.14 8.01
CA GLN A 70 23.53 9.20 7.30
C GLN A 70 23.68 10.44 6.40
N GLY A 71 22.69 11.34 6.35
CA GLY A 71 22.70 12.51 5.48
C GLY A 71 22.56 12.18 3.98
N GLY A 72 22.05 11.00 3.66
CA GLY A 72 21.89 10.53 2.28
C GLY A 72 20.57 10.96 1.62
N VAL A 73 20.46 10.68 0.33
CA VAL A 73 19.23 10.89 -0.46
C VAL A 73 18.58 9.54 -0.74
N ALA A 74 17.32 9.38 -0.34
CA ALA A 74 16.52 8.18 -0.65
C ALA A 74 16.07 8.19 -2.11
N ARG A 75 16.21 7.05 -2.79
CA ARG A 75 15.74 6.80 -4.16
C ARG A 75 14.89 5.54 -4.19
N MET A 76 14.31 5.24 -5.36
CA MET A 76 13.70 3.93 -5.60
C MET A 76 14.76 2.82 -5.46
N SER A 77 14.37 1.68 -4.87
CA SER A 77 15.23 0.48 -4.77
C SER A 77 15.38 -0.20 -6.12
N ASP A 78 16.48 -0.93 -6.32
CA ASP A 78 16.70 -1.72 -7.54
C ASP A 78 15.53 -2.70 -7.76
N PRO A 79 14.91 -2.72 -8.95
CA PRO A 79 13.83 -3.67 -9.28
C PRO A 79 14.20 -5.14 -9.05
N GLN A 80 15.49 -5.51 -9.12
CA GLN A 80 15.93 -6.88 -8.83
C GLN A 80 15.72 -7.28 -7.37
N LEU A 81 15.75 -6.33 -6.43
CA LEU A 81 15.48 -6.60 -5.02
C LEU A 81 13.99 -6.88 -4.75
N ILE A 82 13.10 -6.25 -5.53
CA ILE A 82 11.65 -6.31 -5.32
C ILE A 82 11.03 -7.59 -5.91
N LYS A 83 11.75 -8.27 -6.81
CA LYS A 83 11.23 -9.41 -7.60
C LYS A 83 11.06 -10.70 -6.80
#